data_AF-A0A0K2TIB5-F1
#
_entry.id   AF-A0A0K2TIB5-F1
#
_cell.length_a   1.000
_cell.length_b   1.000
_cell.length_c   1.000
_cell.angle_alpha   90.00
_cell.angle_beta   90.00
_cell.angle_gamma   90.00
#
_symmetry.space_group_name_H-M   'P 1'
#
loop_
_entity.id
_entity.type
_entity.pdbx_description
1 polymer ?
#
loop_
_entity_poly.entity_id
_entity_poly.type
_entity_poly.pdbx_seq_one_letter_code
_entity_poly.pdbx_strand_id
1 'polypeptide(L)'
;LDVYHFYEKKLNVLKLKISIHSQVKPGQRELEVYFHLKNLYHGHPNENELWIDMYNRIFQHPYFKNERNSGYTPPKKVSRWILLNEQMKTNYDACLEDLRRESQKISDVIRKTEASRKSKKNDKTIFLLKLREQKELCTQLKDTLVQLKEVRMERMVKEERIKGLEMKKQWKIECLKMERKKQYQEEQKTKIFEHKEAKKAVILERKSILEKEVGILLQKKREQGLRDMIRVNFRRVLAGGKNKILKDKEKEKEMDTLEREARLQALRKVSRRRTEKLIKRIKAQRGIEQEKEALKDIFSRTTVASEERFKKELMSLCSITFPFKTLNTYTSDDILKDSRVVVESIFRDEGLITNNYARQQILSIPPPTKPRPETQSQIKLYTYREE
;
A
#
# COMPACT_ATOMS: atom_id res chain seq x y z
N LEU A 1 -39.30 -83.26 24.60
CA LEU A 1 -40.52 -84.11 24.68
C LEU A 1 -40.16 -85.57 24.90
N ASP A 2 -39.07 -86.08 24.33
CA ASP A 2 -38.66 -87.49 24.49
C ASP A 2 -38.32 -87.94 25.92
N VAL A 3 -37.64 -87.08 26.69
CA VAL A 3 -37.15 -87.47 28.04
C VAL A 3 -38.29 -87.74 29.02
N TYR A 4 -39.30 -86.86 29.07
CA TYR A 4 -40.45 -87.05 29.96
C TYR A 4 -41.23 -88.32 29.62
N HIS A 5 -41.49 -88.53 28.33
CA HIS A 5 -42.21 -89.70 27.85
C HIS A 5 -41.46 -91.01 28.14
N PHE A 6 -40.12 -91.01 28.01
CA PHE A 6 -39.28 -92.15 28.36
C PHE A 6 -39.40 -92.53 29.85
N TYR A 7 -39.23 -91.57 30.76
CA TYR A 7 -39.30 -91.81 32.20
C TYR A 7 -40.73 -92.17 32.65
N GLU A 8 -41.75 -91.55 32.07
CA GLU A 8 -43.16 -91.88 32.33
C GLU A 8 -43.45 -93.33 31.96
N LYS A 9 -43.02 -93.77 30.77
CA LYS A 9 -43.17 -95.17 30.33
C LYS A 9 -42.40 -96.13 31.24
N LYS A 10 -41.16 -95.78 31.63
CA LYS A 10 -40.34 -96.58 32.55
C LYS A 10 -40.99 -96.70 33.94
N LEU A 11 -41.52 -95.61 34.49
CA LEU A 11 -42.25 -95.60 35.76
C LEU A 11 -43.52 -96.45 35.68
N ASN A 12 -44.27 -96.39 34.58
CA ASN A 12 -45.47 -97.22 34.39
C ASN A 12 -45.12 -98.71 34.35
N VAL A 13 -44.03 -99.09 33.67
CA VAL A 13 -43.54 -100.48 33.67
C VAL A 13 -43.10 -100.92 35.07
N LEU A 14 -42.39 -100.07 35.82
CA LEU A 14 -41.97 -100.37 37.19
C LEU A 14 -43.17 -100.51 38.15
N LYS A 15 -44.17 -99.62 38.04
CA LYS A 15 -45.44 -99.72 38.78
C LYS A 15 -46.16 -101.03 38.49
N LEU A 16 -46.24 -101.43 37.22
CA LEU A 16 -46.85 -102.69 36.83
C LEU A 16 -46.08 -103.88 37.41
N LYS A 17 -44.74 -103.86 37.34
CA LYS A 17 -43.90 -104.91 37.96
C LYS A 17 -44.12 -105.01 39.47
N ILE A 18 -44.14 -103.87 40.17
CA ILE A 18 -44.43 -103.83 41.62
C ILE A 18 -45.84 -104.38 41.89
N SER A 19 -46.83 -103.99 41.09
CA SER A 19 -48.21 -104.47 41.22
C SER A 19 -48.32 -105.99 41.03
N ILE A 20 -47.72 -106.54 39.97
CA ILE A 20 -47.69 -107.99 39.73
C ILE A 20 -46.94 -108.70 40.87
N HIS A 21 -45.79 -108.18 41.29
CA HIS A 21 -45.01 -108.75 42.40
C HIS A 21 -45.78 -108.74 43.72
N SER A 22 -46.63 -107.73 43.94
CA SER A 22 -47.48 -107.64 45.12
C SER A 22 -48.63 -108.65 45.14
N GLN A 23 -49.05 -109.18 43.98
CA GLN A 23 -50.10 -110.22 43.91
C GLN A 23 -49.62 -111.58 44.44
N VAL A 24 -48.32 -111.85 44.34
CA VAL A 24 -47.66 -113.06 44.88
C VAL A 24 -46.98 -112.78 46.22
N LYS A 25 -47.49 -111.80 46.97
CA LYS A 25 -46.98 -111.45 48.30
C LYS A 25 -47.16 -112.64 49.27
N PRO A 26 -46.10 -113.08 49.96
CA PRO A 26 -46.20 -114.06 51.03
C PRO A 26 -47.18 -113.61 52.12
N GLY A 27 -47.74 -114.57 52.87
CA GLY A 27 -48.67 -114.25 53.96
C GLY A 27 -48.05 -113.26 54.94
N GLN A 28 -48.86 -112.38 55.52
CA GLN A 28 -48.36 -111.36 56.45
C GLN A 28 -47.59 -112.00 57.64
N ARG A 29 -48.11 -113.12 58.17
CA ARG A 29 -47.44 -113.94 59.19
C ARG A 29 -46.11 -114.53 58.71
N GLU A 30 -46.02 -114.96 57.45
CA GLU A 30 -44.78 -115.49 56.87
C GLU A 30 -43.68 -114.44 56.79
N LEU A 31 -44.05 -113.21 56.42
CA LEU A 31 -43.13 -112.07 56.40
C LEU A 31 -42.67 -111.69 57.81
N GLU A 32 -43.59 -111.64 58.78
CA GLU A 32 -43.27 -111.35 60.18
C GLU A 32 -42.31 -112.37 60.78
N VAL A 33 -42.57 -113.67 60.57
CA VAL A 33 -41.66 -114.74 61.01
C VAL A 33 -40.32 -114.64 60.31
N TYR A 34 -40.29 -114.35 59.01
CA TYR A 34 -39.03 -114.13 58.29
C TYR A 34 -38.22 -113.00 58.93
N PHE A 35 -38.81 -111.81 59.11
CA PHE A 35 -38.10 -110.66 59.68
C PHE A 35 -37.66 -110.92 61.11
N HIS A 36 -38.50 -111.57 61.92
CA HIS A 36 -38.15 -111.91 63.29
C HIS A 36 -36.99 -112.89 63.38
N LEU A 37 -37.01 -113.99 62.60
CA LEU A 37 -35.92 -114.97 62.57
C LEU A 37 -34.63 -114.38 61.98
N LYS A 38 -34.73 -113.55 60.94
CA LYS A 38 -33.58 -112.84 60.36
C LYS A 38 -32.92 -111.90 61.37
N ASN A 39 -33.71 -111.18 62.15
CA ASN A 39 -33.20 -110.31 63.20
C ASN A 39 -32.62 -111.11 64.37
N LEU A 40 -33.26 -112.22 64.77
CA LEU A 40 -32.82 -113.07 65.88
C LEU A 40 -31.46 -113.72 65.60
N TYR A 41 -31.24 -114.19 64.37
CA TYR A 41 -29.99 -114.84 63.96
C TYR A 41 -28.97 -113.90 63.33
N HIS A 42 -29.24 -112.59 63.33
CA HIS A 42 -28.36 -111.61 62.71
C HIS A 42 -26.94 -111.69 63.30
N GLY A 43 -25.94 -111.84 62.43
CA GLY A 43 -24.53 -111.94 62.84
C GLY A 43 -24.04 -113.35 63.21
N HIS A 44 -24.91 -114.36 63.15
CA HIS A 44 -24.50 -115.76 63.31
C HIS A 44 -23.83 -116.29 62.01
N PRO A 45 -22.73 -117.07 62.08
CA PRO A 45 -22.04 -117.59 60.88
C PRO A 45 -22.96 -118.41 59.96
N ASN A 46 -23.93 -119.13 60.55
CA ASN A 46 -24.93 -119.93 59.84
C ASN A 46 -26.33 -119.28 59.82
N GLU A 47 -26.42 -117.95 59.88
CA GLU A 47 -27.70 -117.21 59.91
C GLU A 47 -28.69 -117.76 58.88
N ASN A 48 -28.25 -117.92 57.62
CA ASN A 48 -29.10 -118.36 56.52
C ASN A 48 -29.68 -119.76 56.70
N GLU A 49 -28.93 -120.69 57.27
CA GLU A 49 -29.40 -122.05 57.52
C GLU A 49 -30.34 -122.09 58.71
N LEU A 50 -30.03 -121.34 59.77
CA LEU A 50 -30.81 -121.29 61.01
C LEU A 50 -32.21 -120.72 60.81
N TRP A 51 -32.35 -119.59 60.11
CA TRP A 51 -33.68 -119.03 59.89
C TRP A 51 -34.51 -119.91 58.94
N ILE A 52 -33.89 -120.57 57.94
CA ILE A 52 -34.59 -121.49 57.02
C ILE A 52 -35.11 -122.71 57.79
N ASP A 53 -34.26 -123.33 58.62
CA ASP A 53 -34.63 -124.48 59.44
C ASP A 53 -35.75 -124.10 60.41
N MET A 54 -35.60 -123.00 61.14
CA MET A 54 -36.64 -122.53 62.07
C MET A 54 -37.94 -122.15 61.38
N TYR A 55 -37.87 -121.51 60.21
CA TYR A 55 -39.05 -121.17 59.41
C TYR A 55 -39.79 -122.44 58.99
N ASN A 56 -39.07 -123.46 58.51
CA ASN A 56 -39.65 -124.75 58.17
C ASN A 56 -40.25 -125.43 59.40
N ARG A 57 -39.58 -125.42 60.56
CA ARG A 57 -40.11 -126.00 61.80
C ARG A 57 -41.41 -125.32 62.23
N ILE A 58 -41.49 -123.99 62.15
CA ILE A 58 -42.70 -123.22 62.52
C ILE A 58 -43.86 -123.58 61.59
N PHE A 59 -43.66 -123.55 60.27
CA PHE A 59 -44.75 -123.75 59.30
C PHE A 59 -45.04 -125.23 58.96
N GLN A 60 -44.15 -126.18 59.29
CA GLN A 60 -44.38 -127.62 59.14
C GLN A 60 -44.93 -128.29 60.41
N HIS A 61 -45.04 -127.55 61.53
CA HIS A 61 -45.54 -128.08 62.79
C HIS A 61 -47.00 -128.55 62.67
N PRO A 62 -47.40 -129.68 63.31
CA PRO A 62 -48.75 -130.26 63.18
C PRO A 62 -49.90 -129.29 63.45
N TYR A 63 -49.68 -128.32 64.35
CA TYR A 63 -50.64 -127.27 64.67
C TYR A 63 -51.02 -126.41 63.44
N PHE A 64 -50.10 -126.22 62.50
CA PHE A 64 -50.31 -125.44 61.27
C PHE A 64 -50.64 -126.31 60.03
N LYS A 65 -50.53 -127.66 60.15
CA LYS A 65 -50.86 -128.62 59.08
C LYS A 65 -52.36 -128.88 58.91
N ASN A 66 -53.18 -128.57 59.92
CA ASN A 66 -54.63 -128.86 59.89
C ASN A 66 -55.44 -127.89 59.01
N GLU A 67 -54.83 -126.78 58.57
CA GLU A 67 -55.35 -125.99 57.46
C GLU A 67 -55.02 -126.74 56.15
N ARG A 68 -55.85 -127.74 55.82
CA ARG A 68 -55.78 -128.52 54.58
C ARG A 68 -55.90 -127.56 53.39
N ASN A 69 -54.75 -127.19 52.82
CA ASN A 69 -54.46 -126.22 51.74
C ASN A 69 -53.54 -125.05 52.17
N SER A 70 -52.78 -125.15 53.25
CA SER A 70 -51.73 -124.16 53.54
C SER A 70 -50.59 -124.29 52.51
N GLY A 71 -50.79 -123.68 51.34
CA GLY A 71 -49.77 -123.41 50.35
C GLY A 71 -48.77 -122.39 50.89
N TYR A 72 -48.12 -122.72 52.02
CA TYR A 72 -47.15 -121.84 52.65
C TYR A 72 -45.97 -121.64 51.71
N THR A 73 -45.45 -120.42 51.69
CA THR A 73 -44.42 -120.03 50.75
C THR A 73 -43.08 -120.64 51.22
N PRO A 74 -42.37 -121.42 50.39
CA PRO A 74 -41.05 -121.91 50.75
C PRO A 74 -40.13 -120.75 51.17
N PRO A 75 -39.29 -120.91 52.21
CA PRO A 75 -38.47 -119.83 52.76
C PRO A 75 -37.64 -119.12 51.68
N LYS A 76 -37.02 -119.89 50.77
CA LYS A 76 -36.27 -119.35 49.62
C LYS A 76 -37.11 -118.42 48.72
N LYS A 77 -38.41 -118.71 48.55
CA LYS A 77 -39.33 -117.85 47.79
C LYS A 77 -39.67 -116.58 48.57
N VAL A 78 -39.82 -116.65 49.90
CA VAL A 78 -40.02 -115.46 50.76
C VAL A 78 -38.82 -114.52 50.68
N SER A 79 -37.60 -115.03 50.88
CA SER A 79 -36.39 -114.20 50.76
C SER A 79 -36.23 -113.59 49.38
N ARG A 80 -36.47 -114.39 48.33
CA ARG A 80 -36.44 -113.91 46.95
C ARG A 80 -37.48 -112.82 46.72
N TRP A 81 -38.68 -112.97 47.28
CA TRP A 81 -39.74 -111.97 47.15
C TRP A 81 -39.35 -110.66 47.81
N ILE A 82 -38.79 -110.70 49.03
CA ILE A 82 -38.34 -109.51 49.77
C ILE A 82 -37.22 -108.79 49.01
N LEU A 83 -36.18 -109.52 48.60
CA LEU A 83 -35.07 -108.97 47.83
C LEU A 83 -35.54 -108.30 46.54
N LEU A 84 -36.40 -108.98 45.77
CA LEU A 84 -36.96 -108.41 44.54
C LEU A 84 -37.82 -107.18 44.82
N ASN A 85 -38.59 -107.16 45.90
CA ASN A 85 -39.42 -106.02 46.27
C ASN A 85 -38.56 -104.80 46.62
N GLU A 86 -37.48 -104.98 47.38
CA GLU A 86 -36.52 -103.91 47.70
C GLU A 86 -35.81 -103.39 46.44
N GLN A 87 -35.36 -104.29 45.56
CA GLN A 87 -34.77 -103.91 44.27
C GLN A 87 -35.75 -103.13 43.40
N MET A 88 -37.02 -103.56 43.32
CA MET A 88 -38.05 -102.87 42.54
C MET A 88 -38.34 -101.47 43.11
N LYS A 89 -38.45 -101.33 44.44
CA LYS A 89 -38.62 -100.03 45.10
C LYS A 89 -37.43 -99.10 44.84
N THR A 90 -36.21 -99.58 45.04
CA THR A 90 -34.98 -98.82 44.79
C THR A 90 -34.90 -98.36 43.32
N ASN A 91 -35.24 -99.24 42.37
CA ASN A 91 -35.28 -98.91 40.95
C ASN A 91 -36.37 -97.87 40.63
N TYR A 92 -37.52 -97.94 41.30
CA TYR A 92 -38.60 -96.97 41.15
C TYR A 92 -38.20 -95.58 41.68
N ASP A 93 -37.65 -95.53 42.89
CA ASP A 93 -37.19 -94.28 43.52
C ASP A 93 -36.04 -93.65 42.73
N ALA A 94 -35.06 -94.44 42.28
CA ALA A 94 -34.00 -93.95 41.41
C ALA A 94 -34.54 -93.37 40.10
N CYS A 95 -35.55 -94.02 39.50
CA CYS A 95 -36.20 -93.54 38.28
C CYS A 95 -36.97 -92.22 38.50
N LEU A 96 -37.61 -92.05 39.66
CA LEU A 96 -38.26 -90.79 40.03
C LEU A 96 -37.23 -89.66 40.20
N GLU A 97 -36.11 -89.95 40.84
CA GLU A 97 -35.09 -88.93 41.10
C GLU A 97 -34.33 -88.53 39.84
N ASP A 98 -34.12 -89.47 38.92
CA ASP A 98 -33.66 -89.16 37.57
C ASP A 98 -34.63 -88.24 36.83
N LEU A 99 -35.93 -88.55 36.85
CA LEU A 99 -36.95 -87.71 36.23
C LEU A 99 -36.97 -86.29 36.82
N ARG A 100 -36.86 -86.16 38.15
CA ARG A 100 -36.76 -84.86 38.82
C ARG A 100 -35.52 -84.09 38.38
N ARG A 101 -34.35 -84.75 38.34
CA ARG A 101 -33.09 -84.13 37.89
C ARG A 101 -33.17 -83.65 36.45
N GLU A 102 -33.68 -84.47 35.54
CA GLU A 102 -33.82 -84.08 34.14
C GLU A 102 -34.88 -82.98 33.95
N SER A 103 -35.99 -83.02 34.68
CA SER A 103 -37.00 -81.96 34.70
C SER A 103 -36.40 -80.62 35.15
N GLN A 104 -35.57 -80.64 36.20
CA GLN A 104 -34.88 -79.46 36.70
C GLN A 104 -33.89 -78.91 35.66
N LYS A 105 -33.09 -79.78 35.03
CA LYS A 105 -32.16 -79.39 33.95
C LYS A 105 -32.89 -78.72 32.80
N ILE A 106 -34.00 -79.30 32.33
CA ILE A 106 -34.82 -78.74 31.26
C ILE A 106 -35.37 -77.38 31.69
N SER A 107 -35.89 -77.26 32.91
CA SER A 107 -36.42 -76.01 33.45
C SER A 107 -35.34 -74.92 33.53
N ASP A 108 -34.12 -75.28 33.94
CA ASP A 108 -32.98 -74.35 33.97
C ASP A 108 -32.55 -73.91 32.58
N VAL A 109 -32.54 -74.81 31.60
CA VAL A 109 -32.27 -74.47 30.20
C VAL A 109 -33.34 -73.51 29.66
N ILE A 110 -34.63 -73.80 29.89
CA ILE A 110 -35.73 -72.91 29.51
C ILE A 110 -35.52 -71.53 30.15
N ARG A 111 -35.31 -71.46 31.46
CA ARG A 111 -35.07 -70.20 32.18
C ARG A 111 -33.89 -69.42 31.62
N LYS A 112 -32.76 -70.08 31.34
CA LYS A 112 -31.56 -69.44 30.73
C LYS A 112 -31.87 -68.91 29.32
N THR A 113 -32.57 -69.68 28.50
CA THR A 113 -32.94 -69.26 27.14
C THR A 113 -33.93 -68.09 27.14
N GLU A 114 -34.90 -68.08 28.05
CA GLU A 114 -35.83 -66.97 28.22
C GLU A 114 -35.13 -65.70 28.71
N ALA A 115 -34.23 -65.82 29.70
CA ALA A 115 -33.42 -64.70 30.18
C ALA A 115 -32.55 -64.13 29.04
N SER A 116 -31.91 -64.99 28.24
CA SER A 116 -31.14 -64.57 27.07
C SER A 116 -32.02 -63.87 26.02
N ARG A 117 -33.22 -64.40 25.74
CA ARG A 117 -34.18 -63.75 24.83
C ARG A 117 -34.63 -62.38 25.35
N LYS A 118 -34.93 -62.25 26.64
CA LYS A 118 -35.30 -60.97 27.28
C LYS A 118 -34.15 -59.97 27.20
N SER A 119 -32.93 -60.37 27.52
CA SER A 119 -31.73 -59.54 27.37
C SER A 119 -31.54 -59.07 25.92
N LYS A 120 -31.58 -59.97 24.93
CA LYS A 120 -31.49 -59.58 23.51
C LYS A 120 -32.60 -58.63 23.08
N LYS A 121 -33.82 -58.79 23.60
CA LYS A 121 -34.94 -57.88 23.34
C LYS A 121 -34.67 -56.49 23.94
N ASN A 122 -34.15 -56.44 25.17
CA ASN A 122 -33.76 -55.19 25.83
C ASN A 122 -32.62 -54.50 25.07
N ASP A 123 -31.58 -55.23 24.67
CA ASP A 123 -30.47 -54.68 23.88
C ASP A 123 -30.96 -54.12 22.55
N LYS A 124 -31.89 -54.82 21.88
CA LYS A 124 -32.53 -54.33 20.65
C LYS A 124 -33.33 -53.05 20.91
N THR A 125 -34.07 -52.95 22.01
CA THR A 125 -34.79 -51.72 22.35
C THR A 125 -33.86 -50.55 22.67
N ILE A 126 -32.77 -50.79 23.41
CA ILE A 126 -31.75 -49.77 23.71
C ILE A 126 -31.08 -49.31 22.41
N PHE A 127 -30.74 -50.23 21.52
CA PHE A 127 -30.19 -49.91 20.21
C PHE A 127 -31.14 -49.05 19.37
N LEU A 128 -32.43 -49.40 19.33
CA LEU A 128 -33.43 -48.62 18.59
C LEU A 128 -33.65 -47.21 19.18
N LEU A 129 -33.60 -47.08 20.51
CA LEU A 129 -33.65 -45.77 21.17
C LEU A 129 -32.43 -44.91 20.78
N LYS A 130 -31.21 -45.46 20.90
CA LYS A 130 -29.98 -44.77 20.47
C LYS A 130 -30.01 -44.36 19.00
N LEU A 131 -30.55 -45.22 18.13
CA LEU A 131 -30.71 -44.91 16.71
C LEU A 131 -31.70 -43.74 16.48
N ARG A 132 -32.77 -43.66 17.28
CA ARG A 132 -33.71 -42.52 17.23
C ARG A 132 -33.03 -41.24 17.69
N GLU A 133 -32.36 -41.26 18.84
CA GLU A 133 -31.59 -40.11 19.37
C GLU A 133 -30.56 -39.61 18.36
N GLN A 134 -29.82 -40.53 17.72
CA GLN A 134 -28.85 -40.17 16.68
C GLN A 134 -29.52 -39.50 15.48
N LYS A 135 -30.68 -39.99 15.02
CA LYS A 135 -31.43 -39.37 13.93
C LYS A 135 -31.90 -37.96 14.30
N GLU A 136 -32.41 -37.78 15.51
CA GLU A 136 -32.85 -36.48 16.03
C GLU A 136 -31.69 -35.48 16.11
N LEU A 137 -30.52 -35.90 16.60
CA LEU A 137 -29.30 -35.09 16.61
C LEU A 137 -28.85 -34.72 15.19
N CYS A 138 -28.87 -35.67 14.25
CA CYS A 138 -28.55 -35.39 12.85
C CYS A 138 -29.52 -34.38 12.23
N THR A 139 -30.81 -34.44 12.54
CA THR A 139 -31.79 -33.45 12.07
C THR A 139 -31.54 -32.08 12.67
N GLN A 140 -31.28 -31.98 13.98
CA GLN A 140 -30.96 -30.71 14.64
C GLN A 140 -29.67 -30.10 14.08
N LEU A 141 -28.63 -30.90 13.87
CA LEU A 141 -27.39 -30.44 13.24
C LEU A 141 -27.61 -29.94 11.81
N LYS A 142 -28.47 -30.62 11.04
CA LYS A 142 -28.83 -30.16 9.69
C LYS A 142 -29.53 -28.80 9.74
N ASP A 143 -30.49 -28.62 10.65
CA ASP A 143 -31.25 -27.38 10.77
C ASP A 143 -30.36 -26.21 11.23
N THR A 144 -29.49 -26.43 12.21
CA THR A 144 -28.51 -25.43 12.64
C THR A 144 -27.54 -25.03 11.52
N LEU A 145 -27.10 -25.99 10.68
CA LEU A 145 -26.28 -25.69 9.50
C LEU A 145 -27.02 -24.86 8.46
N VAL A 146 -28.33 -25.11 8.26
CA VAL A 146 -29.17 -24.29 7.37
C VAL A 146 -29.28 -22.87 7.91
N GLN A 147 -29.60 -22.70 9.19
CA GLN A 147 -29.67 -21.38 9.84
C GLN A 147 -28.34 -20.62 9.75
N LEU A 148 -27.21 -21.29 9.98
CA LEU A 148 -25.89 -20.67 9.84
C LEU A 148 -25.59 -20.21 8.41
N LYS A 149 -26.04 -20.98 7.41
CA LYS A 149 -25.92 -20.56 6.00
C LYS A 149 -26.77 -19.34 5.70
N GLU A 150 -28.01 -19.29 6.19
CA GLU A 150 -28.91 -18.14 6.03
C GLU A 150 -28.31 -16.89 6.68
N VAL A 151 -27.87 -16.97 7.93
CA VAL A 151 -27.22 -15.87 8.65
C VAL A 151 -25.96 -15.39 7.91
N ARG A 152 -25.16 -16.31 7.36
CA ARG A 152 -23.99 -15.96 6.57
C ARG A 152 -24.38 -15.22 5.28
N MET A 153 -25.39 -15.69 4.57
CA MET A 153 -25.89 -15.03 3.36
C MET A 153 -26.43 -13.64 3.66
N GLU A 154 -27.24 -13.48 4.72
CA GLU A 154 -27.72 -12.17 5.17
C GLU A 154 -26.59 -11.22 5.51
N ARG A 155 -25.53 -11.71 6.17
CA ARG A 155 -24.36 -10.93 6.50
C ARG A 155 -23.64 -10.44 5.25
N MET A 156 -23.43 -11.31 4.26
CA MET A 156 -22.81 -10.92 2.99
C MET A 156 -23.65 -9.86 2.26
N VAL A 157 -24.97 -10.03 2.19
CA VAL A 157 -25.86 -9.04 1.57
C VAL A 157 -25.82 -7.70 2.31
N LYS A 158 -25.77 -7.70 3.65
CA LYS A 158 -25.62 -6.48 4.46
C LYS A 158 -24.27 -5.81 4.20
N GLU A 159 -23.18 -6.57 4.15
CA GLU A 159 -21.83 -6.05 3.85
C GLU A 159 -21.74 -5.46 2.44
N GLU A 160 -22.30 -6.13 1.43
CA GLU A 160 -22.36 -5.60 0.05
C GLU A 160 -23.17 -4.30 -0.01
N ARG A 161 -24.30 -4.22 0.70
CA ARG A 161 -25.11 -3.01 0.78
C ARG A 161 -24.34 -1.86 1.43
N ILE A 162 -23.60 -2.12 2.52
CA ILE A 162 -22.77 -1.13 3.20
C ILE A 162 -21.66 -0.64 2.26
N LYS A 163 -20.92 -1.55 1.63
CA LYS A 163 -19.88 -1.21 0.64
C LYS A 163 -20.44 -0.37 -0.51
N GLY A 164 -21.61 -0.73 -1.02
CA GLY A 164 -22.29 0.04 -2.07
C GLY A 164 -22.66 1.46 -1.62
N LEU A 165 -23.08 1.65 -0.36
CA LEU A 165 -23.34 2.97 0.21
C LEU A 165 -22.06 3.78 0.44
N GLU A 166 -20.99 3.15 0.91
CA GLU A 166 -19.68 3.78 1.10
C GLU A 166 -19.09 4.27 -0.22
N MET A 167 -19.11 3.41 -1.26
CA MET A 167 -18.67 3.78 -2.62
C MET A 167 -19.47 4.97 -3.16
N LYS A 168 -20.80 4.97 -2.98
CA LYS A 168 -21.66 6.12 -3.39
C LYS A 168 -21.31 7.40 -2.64
N LYS A 169 -21.01 7.32 -1.33
CA LYS A 169 -20.58 8.48 -0.53
C LYS A 169 -19.22 9.00 -1.00
N GLN A 170 -18.26 8.11 -1.22
CA GLN A 170 -16.92 8.47 -1.72
C GLN A 170 -17.01 9.13 -3.09
N TRP A 171 -17.77 8.54 -4.02
CA TRP A 171 -18.02 9.12 -5.34
C TRP A 171 -18.64 10.52 -5.24
N LYS A 172 -19.63 10.73 -4.37
CA LYS A 172 -20.24 12.05 -4.15
C LYS A 172 -19.22 13.07 -3.63
N ILE A 173 -18.33 12.67 -2.72
CA ILE A 173 -17.24 13.51 -2.21
C ILE A 173 -16.25 13.85 -3.32
N GLU A 174 -15.88 12.89 -4.16
CA GLU A 174 -14.97 13.10 -5.29
C GLU A 174 -15.57 14.04 -6.35
N CYS A 175 -16.85 13.85 -6.71
CA CYS A 175 -17.55 14.77 -7.60
C CYS A 175 -17.54 16.20 -7.05
N LEU A 176 -17.85 16.39 -5.76
CA LEU A 176 -17.80 17.71 -5.12
C LEU A 176 -16.38 18.29 -5.11
N LYS A 177 -15.33 17.49 -4.90
CA LYS A 177 -13.94 17.93 -4.98
C LYS A 177 -13.58 18.39 -6.40
N MET A 178 -14.01 17.65 -7.40
CA MET A 178 -13.78 17.98 -8.82
C MET A 178 -14.50 19.27 -9.22
N GLU A 179 -15.75 19.45 -8.79
CA GLU A 179 -16.52 20.69 -9.00
C GLU A 179 -15.84 21.89 -8.34
N ARG A 180 -15.43 21.78 -7.06
CA ARG A 180 -14.69 22.85 -6.37
C ARG A 180 -13.39 23.21 -7.07
N LYS A 181 -12.65 22.20 -7.56
CA LYS A 181 -11.42 22.44 -8.32
C LYS A 181 -11.70 23.17 -9.64
N LYS A 182 -12.80 22.83 -10.32
CA LYS A 182 -13.24 23.51 -11.55
C LYS A 182 -13.61 24.97 -11.28
N GLN A 183 -14.42 25.22 -10.24
CA GLN A 183 -14.79 26.58 -9.82
C GLN A 183 -13.55 27.42 -9.50
N TYR A 184 -12.62 26.87 -8.72
CA TYR A 184 -11.36 27.54 -8.40
C TYR A 184 -10.54 27.86 -9.66
N GLN A 185 -10.46 26.95 -10.63
CA GLN A 185 -9.77 27.21 -11.90
C GLN A 185 -10.45 28.31 -12.72
N GLU A 186 -11.79 28.36 -12.74
CA GLU A 186 -12.55 29.42 -13.40
C GLU A 186 -12.28 30.77 -12.73
N GLU A 187 -12.32 30.85 -11.40
CA GLU A 187 -11.97 32.06 -10.64
C GLU A 187 -10.52 32.52 -10.89
N GLN A 188 -9.57 31.59 -11.00
CA GLN A 188 -8.19 31.96 -11.33
C GLN A 188 -8.08 32.49 -12.76
N LYS A 189 -8.81 31.89 -13.71
CA LYS A 189 -8.85 32.38 -15.09
C LYS A 189 -9.46 33.78 -15.18
N THR A 190 -10.55 34.06 -14.47
CA THR A 190 -11.17 35.40 -14.44
C THR A 190 -10.22 36.42 -13.83
N LYS A 191 -9.58 36.12 -12.69
CA LYS A 191 -8.56 37.00 -12.09
C LYS A 191 -7.38 37.30 -13.03
N ILE A 192 -6.87 36.28 -13.73
CA ILE A 192 -5.80 36.46 -14.72
C ILE A 192 -6.29 37.34 -15.89
N PHE A 193 -7.51 37.14 -16.34
CA PHE A 193 -8.11 37.93 -17.40
C PHE A 193 -8.26 39.40 -16.99
N GLU A 194 -8.88 39.66 -15.84
CA GLU A 194 -9.04 41.01 -15.26
C GLU A 194 -7.69 41.72 -15.09
N HIS A 195 -6.68 41.03 -14.56
CA HIS A 195 -5.33 41.59 -14.42
C HIS A 195 -4.69 41.92 -15.79
N LYS A 196 -4.91 41.09 -16.82
CA LYS A 196 -4.44 41.39 -18.19
C LYS A 196 -5.14 42.61 -18.77
N GLU A 197 -6.45 42.76 -18.54
CA GLU A 197 -7.19 43.94 -18.98
C GLU A 197 -6.72 45.20 -18.27
N ALA A 198 -6.56 45.15 -16.94
CA ALA A 198 -6.03 46.26 -16.16
C ALA A 198 -4.62 46.67 -16.64
N LYS A 199 -3.75 45.69 -16.92
CA LYS A 199 -2.41 45.96 -17.47
C LYS A 199 -2.48 46.63 -18.85
N LYS A 200 -3.39 46.20 -19.72
CA LYS A 200 -3.61 46.85 -21.03
C LYS A 200 -4.11 48.29 -20.86
N ALA A 201 -5.02 48.54 -19.93
CA ALA A 201 -5.51 49.88 -19.63
C ALA A 201 -4.38 50.80 -19.15
N VAL A 202 -3.53 50.34 -18.24
CA VAL A 202 -2.35 51.09 -17.76
C VAL A 202 -1.37 51.39 -18.91
N ILE A 203 -1.12 50.43 -19.81
CA ILE A 203 -0.26 50.65 -20.97
C ILE A 203 -0.85 51.71 -21.91
N LEU A 204 -2.16 51.66 -22.16
CA LEU A 204 -2.85 52.65 -22.99
C LEU A 204 -2.82 54.05 -22.36
N GLU A 205 -3.06 54.14 -21.06
CA GLU A 205 -2.98 55.39 -20.32
C GLU A 205 -1.55 55.97 -20.37
N ARG A 206 -0.53 55.14 -20.15
CA ARG A 206 0.87 55.55 -20.25
C ARG A 206 1.23 56.01 -21.66
N LYS A 207 0.73 55.32 -22.69
CA LYS A 207 0.93 55.72 -24.09
C LYS A 207 0.31 57.09 -24.37
N SER A 208 -0.92 57.34 -23.90
CA SER A 208 -1.59 58.64 -24.02
C SER A 208 -0.82 59.76 -23.33
N ILE A 209 -0.28 59.50 -22.13
CA ILE A 209 0.57 60.46 -21.41
C ILE A 209 1.85 60.76 -22.21
N LEU A 210 2.54 59.73 -22.70
CA LEU A 210 3.76 59.90 -23.50
C LEU A 210 3.50 60.67 -24.80
N GLU A 211 2.38 60.42 -25.48
CA GLU A 211 1.99 61.17 -26.68
C GLU A 211 1.80 62.66 -26.38
N LYS A 212 1.18 63.01 -25.23
CA LYS A 212 1.06 64.40 -24.77
C LYS A 212 2.43 65.01 -24.44
N GLU A 213 3.29 64.29 -23.72
CA GLU A 213 4.66 64.74 -23.39
C GLU A 213 5.49 65.01 -24.64
N VAL A 214 5.44 64.10 -25.63
CA VAL A 214 6.10 64.29 -26.93
C VAL A 214 5.54 65.51 -27.67
N GLY A 215 4.23 65.71 -27.65
CA GLY A 215 3.59 66.89 -28.22
C GLY A 215 4.14 68.20 -27.61
N ILE A 216 4.24 68.27 -26.28
CA ILE A 216 4.80 69.42 -25.56
C ILE A 216 6.27 69.64 -25.92
N LEU A 217 7.08 68.57 -26.00
CA LEU A 217 8.50 68.67 -26.38
C LEU A 217 8.68 69.16 -27.82
N LEU A 218 7.86 68.69 -28.75
CA LEU A 218 7.87 69.15 -30.14
C LEU A 218 7.50 70.63 -30.25
N GLN A 219 6.52 71.09 -29.46
CA GLN A 219 6.17 72.51 -29.39
C GLN A 219 7.32 73.36 -28.87
N LYS A 220 7.95 72.96 -27.75
CA LYS A 220 9.14 73.65 -27.21
C LYS A 220 10.28 73.68 -28.23
N LYS A 221 10.52 72.59 -28.97
CA LYS A 221 11.53 72.53 -30.03
C LYS A 221 11.22 73.49 -31.18
N ARG A 222 9.96 73.62 -31.58
CA ARG A 222 9.53 74.61 -32.59
C ARG A 222 9.74 76.04 -32.11
N GLU A 223 9.33 76.35 -30.88
CA GLU A 223 9.53 77.67 -30.28
C GLU A 223 11.01 78.04 -30.18
N GLN A 224 11.87 77.08 -29.80
CA GLN A 224 13.31 77.29 -29.75
C GLN A 224 13.90 77.49 -31.15
N GLY A 225 13.46 76.72 -32.14
CA GLY A 225 13.82 76.93 -33.55
C GLY A 225 13.43 78.32 -34.06
N LEU A 226 12.26 78.85 -33.67
CA LEU A 226 11.86 80.22 -33.99
C LEU A 226 12.76 81.26 -33.32
N ARG A 227 13.10 81.08 -32.03
CA ARG A 227 14.02 81.97 -31.31
C ARG A 227 15.41 82.01 -31.96
N ASP A 228 15.92 80.85 -32.38
CA ASP A 228 17.20 80.74 -33.06
C ASP A 228 17.17 81.40 -34.44
N MET A 229 16.08 81.23 -35.21
CA MET A 229 15.89 81.92 -36.48
C MET A 229 15.88 83.45 -36.30
N ILE A 230 15.16 83.97 -35.30
CA ILE A 230 15.14 85.39 -34.96
C ILE A 230 16.56 85.87 -34.60
N ARG A 231 17.29 85.12 -33.78
CA ARG A 231 18.67 85.44 -33.38
C ARG A 231 19.61 85.50 -34.59
N VAL A 232 19.52 84.54 -35.50
CA VAL A 232 20.34 84.51 -36.73
C VAL A 232 20.01 85.69 -37.64
N ASN A 233 18.73 85.99 -37.83
CA ASN A 233 18.30 87.15 -38.64
C ASN A 233 18.77 88.47 -38.02
N PHE A 234 18.68 88.62 -36.69
CA PHE A 234 19.18 89.80 -35.99
C PHE A 234 20.69 89.99 -36.19
N ARG A 235 21.49 88.90 -36.07
CA ARG A 235 22.93 88.92 -36.36
C ARG A 235 23.21 89.28 -37.82
N ARG A 236 22.43 88.76 -38.77
CA ARG A 236 22.55 89.08 -40.21
C ARG A 236 22.28 90.57 -40.48
N VAL A 237 21.25 91.15 -39.86
CA VAL A 237 20.94 92.59 -39.97
C VAL A 237 22.07 93.45 -39.40
N LEU A 238 22.60 93.11 -38.21
CA LEU A 238 23.74 93.83 -37.63
C LEU A 238 25.01 93.74 -38.50
N ALA A 239 25.29 92.56 -39.09
CA ALA A 239 26.41 92.40 -40.01
C ALA A 239 26.23 93.21 -41.29
N GLY A 240 25.01 93.24 -41.86
CA GLY A 240 24.66 94.07 -43.00
C GLY A 240 24.84 95.57 -42.73
N GLY A 241 24.45 96.04 -41.54
CA GLY A 241 24.67 97.43 -41.09
C GLY A 241 26.15 97.79 -41.00
N LYS A 242 26.98 96.93 -40.39
CA LYS A 242 28.44 97.14 -40.31
C LYS A 242 29.11 97.19 -41.69
N ASN A 243 28.70 96.31 -42.61
CA ASN A 243 29.24 96.30 -43.97
C ASN A 243 28.86 97.56 -44.77
N LYS A 244 27.66 98.12 -44.53
CA LYS A 244 27.23 99.36 -45.18
C LYS A 244 28.09 100.55 -44.73
N ILE A 245 28.34 100.67 -43.42
CA ILE A 245 29.21 101.70 -42.84
C ILE A 245 30.65 101.59 -43.38
N LEU A 246 31.18 100.36 -43.55
CA LEU A 246 32.51 100.15 -44.13
C LEU A 246 32.56 100.59 -45.60
N LYS A 247 31.56 100.26 -46.41
CA LYS A 247 31.48 100.68 -47.82
C LYS A 247 31.35 102.19 -47.98
N ASP A 248 30.59 102.86 -47.10
CA ASP A 248 30.44 104.31 -47.17
C ASP A 248 31.76 105.03 -46.82
N LYS A 249 32.55 104.49 -45.86
CA LYS A 249 33.91 104.97 -45.56
C LYS A 249 34.92 104.73 -46.69
N GLU A 250 34.80 103.64 -47.43
CA GLU A 250 35.65 103.37 -48.61
C GLU A 250 35.36 104.36 -49.74
N LYS A 251 34.08 104.65 -50.01
CA LYS A 251 33.69 105.66 -51.01
C LYS A 251 34.16 107.06 -50.65
N GLU A 252 34.13 107.44 -49.38
CA GLU A 252 34.62 108.74 -48.91
C GLU A 252 36.13 108.87 -49.14
N LYS A 253 36.90 107.79 -48.92
CA LYS A 253 38.35 107.75 -49.23
C LYS A 253 38.63 107.83 -50.73
N GLU A 254 37.83 107.17 -51.58
CA GLU A 254 37.98 107.27 -53.03
C GLU A 254 37.76 108.70 -53.54
N MET A 255 36.74 109.40 -53.03
CA MET A 255 36.50 110.79 -53.39
C MET A 255 37.66 111.72 -52.99
N ASP A 256 38.24 111.53 -51.81
CA ASP A 256 39.40 112.31 -51.33
C ASP A 256 40.66 112.02 -52.17
N THR A 257 40.85 110.79 -52.67
CA THR A 257 41.95 110.47 -53.60
C THR A 257 41.78 111.12 -54.97
N LEU A 258 40.56 111.12 -55.52
CA LEU A 258 40.27 111.77 -56.81
C LEU A 258 40.50 113.28 -56.75
N GLU A 259 40.17 113.92 -55.63
CA GLU A 259 40.38 115.36 -55.44
C GLU A 259 41.88 115.72 -55.39
N ARG A 260 42.70 114.89 -54.74
CA ARG A 260 44.17 115.03 -54.70
C ARG A 260 44.80 114.82 -56.07
N GLU A 261 44.33 113.86 -56.86
CA GLU A 261 44.83 113.60 -58.21
C GLU A 261 44.49 114.73 -59.20
N ALA A 262 43.29 115.30 -59.12
CA ALA A 262 42.90 116.46 -59.92
C ALA A 262 43.80 117.68 -59.64
N ARG A 263 44.15 117.91 -58.36
CA ARG A 263 45.04 119.00 -57.93
C ARG A 263 46.48 118.79 -58.44
N LEU A 264 46.97 117.55 -58.43
CA LEU A 264 48.27 117.15 -58.99
C LEU A 264 48.34 117.32 -60.51
N GLN A 265 47.26 117.01 -61.24
CA GLN A 265 47.21 117.24 -62.69
C GLN A 265 47.23 118.72 -63.08
N ALA A 266 46.57 119.59 -62.30
CA ALA A 266 46.58 121.04 -62.54
C ALA A 266 48.00 121.63 -62.39
N LEU A 267 48.73 121.23 -61.35
CA LEU A 267 50.14 121.61 -61.15
C LEU A 267 51.05 121.11 -62.28
N ARG A 268 50.85 119.86 -62.73
CA ARG A 268 51.64 119.26 -63.83
C ARG A 268 51.47 119.99 -65.17
N LYS A 269 50.29 120.56 -65.45
CA LYS A 269 50.03 121.37 -66.66
C LYS A 269 50.80 122.71 -66.65
N VAL A 270 50.98 123.34 -65.49
CA VAL A 270 51.74 124.60 -65.36
C VAL A 270 53.25 124.36 -65.52
N SER A 271 53.78 123.28 -64.95
CA SER A 271 55.19 122.89 -65.10
C SER A 271 55.56 122.45 -66.52
N ARG A 272 54.65 121.79 -67.26
CA ARG A 272 54.88 121.41 -68.67
C ARG A 272 55.02 122.63 -69.61
N ARG A 273 54.25 123.69 -69.40
CA ARG A 273 54.35 124.91 -70.22
C ARG A 273 55.65 125.70 -70.01
N ARG A 274 56.26 125.64 -68.82
CA ARG A 274 57.57 126.26 -68.54
C ARG A 274 58.74 125.43 -69.06
N THR A 275 58.63 124.10 -69.00
CA THR A 275 59.69 123.19 -69.45
C THR A 275 59.73 123.02 -70.98
N GLU A 276 58.61 123.09 -71.69
CA GLU A 276 58.58 122.99 -73.17
C GLU A 276 59.27 124.16 -73.90
N LYS A 277 59.31 125.36 -73.32
CA LYS A 277 60.07 126.50 -73.91
C LYS A 277 61.58 126.41 -73.65
N LEU A 278 62.01 125.77 -72.57
CA LEU A 278 63.43 125.58 -72.25
C LEU A 278 64.03 124.37 -73.01
N ILE A 279 63.26 123.29 -73.16
CA ILE A 279 63.68 122.04 -73.81
C ILE A 279 63.86 122.21 -75.34
N LYS A 280 63.18 123.17 -75.98
CA LYS A 280 63.38 123.49 -77.41
C LYS A 280 64.70 124.23 -77.72
N ARG A 281 65.37 124.84 -76.74
CA ARG A 281 66.71 125.45 -76.93
C ARG A 281 67.87 124.50 -76.68
N ILE A 282 67.66 123.43 -75.90
CA ILE A 282 68.75 122.54 -75.46
C ILE A 282 68.87 121.28 -76.34
N LYS A 283 67.87 120.97 -77.20
CA LYS A 283 67.91 119.84 -78.16
C LYS A 283 68.42 120.24 -79.57
N ALA A 284 69.46 121.07 -79.61
CA ALA A 284 70.20 121.40 -80.84
C ALA A 284 71.65 120.87 -80.87
N GLN A 285 72.13 120.15 -79.85
CA GLN A 285 73.32 119.29 -80.02
C GLN A 285 73.43 118.29 -78.85
N ARG A 286 73.69 117.03 -79.23
CA ARG A 286 73.47 115.79 -78.46
C ARG A 286 74.70 115.35 -77.65
N GLY A 287 74.42 114.66 -76.54
CA GLY A 287 75.28 113.70 -75.83
C GLY A 287 74.54 113.21 -74.59
N ILE A 288 74.23 111.91 -74.42
CA ILE A 288 75.01 110.85 -73.75
C ILE A 288 74.55 110.62 -72.28
N GLU A 289 74.24 109.35 -72.00
CA GLU A 289 74.34 108.55 -70.75
C GLU A 289 73.44 108.74 -69.49
N GLN A 290 73.04 107.56 -68.98
CA GLN A 290 72.95 107.06 -67.59
C GLN A 290 72.05 107.74 -66.54
N GLU A 291 71.28 106.89 -65.84
CA GLU A 291 71.01 106.80 -64.39
C GLU A 291 69.55 106.34 -64.12
N LYS A 292 69.31 105.13 -63.58
CA LYS A 292 69.60 104.53 -62.24
C LYS A 292 68.41 104.72 -61.27
N GLU A 293 67.77 103.62 -60.88
CA GLU A 293 67.93 102.89 -59.60
C GLU A 293 67.19 103.54 -58.42
N ALA A 294 66.17 102.82 -57.91
CA ALA A 294 65.51 102.85 -56.60
C ALA A 294 64.00 102.65 -56.83
N LEU A 295 63.41 101.46 -56.65
CA LEU A 295 63.15 100.85 -55.36
C LEU A 295 62.79 99.36 -55.55
N LYS A 296 63.67 98.51 -55.04
CA LYS A 296 63.43 97.11 -54.66
C LYS A 296 62.80 97.06 -53.26
N ASP A 297 62.24 95.89 -52.99
CA ASP A 297 62.01 95.27 -51.68
C ASP A 297 60.93 95.89 -50.78
N ILE A 298 59.96 95.06 -50.40
CA ILE A 298 59.50 94.86 -49.02
C ILE A 298 58.39 93.79 -48.97
N PHE A 299 58.58 92.80 -48.08
CA PHE A 299 57.67 91.77 -47.56
C PHE A 299 57.46 90.43 -48.31
N SER A 300 58.48 89.59 -48.19
CA SER A 300 58.35 88.17 -47.84
C SER A 300 58.81 87.94 -46.38
N ARG A 301 58.03 87.22 -45.55
CA ARG A 301 58.51 86.37 -44.41
C ARG A 301 57.32 85.72 -43.66
N THR A 302 57.20 84.40 -43.74
CA THR A 302 56.39 83.53 -42.87
C THR A 302 57.32 82.85 -41.85
N THR A 303 56.88 82.73 -40.59
CA THR A 303 57.69 82.21 -39.47
C THR A 303 57.07 80.97 -38.82
N VAL A 304 57.97 80.06 -38.42
CA VAL A 304 57.84 78.69 -37.90
C VAL A 304 57.03 78.51 -36.58
N ALA A 305 56.35 79.55 -36.10
CA ALA A 305 55.64 79.51 -34.80
C ALA A 305 54.18 78.98 -34.85
N SER A 306 53.65 78.65 -36.04
CA SER A 306 52.24 78.25 -36.20
C SER A 306 51.97 76.75 -36.23
N GLU A 307 52.98 75.88 -36.31
CA GLU A 307 52.78 74.42 -36.49
C GLU A 307 52.76 73.61 -35.17
N GLU A 308 53.35 74.11 -34.08
CA GLU A 308 53.44 73.32 -32.82
C GLU A 308 52.20 73.38 -31.93
N ARG A 309 51.30 74.36 -32.10
CA ARG A 309 50.10 74.49 -31.26
C ARG A 309 48.98 73.51 -31.61
N PHE A 310 48.97 72.96 -32.84
CA PHE A 310 47.89 72.07 -33.29
C PHE A 310 48.07 70.59 -32.89
N LYS A 311 49.28 70.14 -32.51
CA LYS A 311 49.55 68.72 -32.16
C LYS A 311 49.29 68.37 -30.70
N LYS A 312 49.25 69.36 -29.79
CA LYS A 312 49.16 69.11 -28.34
C LYS A 312 47.72 68.91 -27.83
N GLU A 313 46.72 69.37 -28.59
CA GLU A 313 45.30 69.32 -28.20
C GLU A 313 44.61 68.00 -28.57
N LEU A 314 45.18 67.20 -29.49
CA LEU A 314 44.57 65.94 -29.95
C LEU A 314 44.89 64.73 -29.06
N MET A 315 45.95 64.80 -28.24
CA MET A 315 46.46 63.66 -27.44
C MET A 315 45.89 63.58 -26.01
N SER A 316 45.17 64.59 -25.52
CA SER A 316 44.61 64.59 -24.15
C SER A 316 43.21 63.95 -24.04
N LEU A 317 42.59 63.55 -25.16
CA LEU A 317 41.22 63.03 -25.20
C LEU A 317 41.10 61.49 -25.23
N CYS A 318 42.21 60.74 -25.14
CA CYS A 318 42.22 59.28 -25.37
C CYS A 318 42.58 58.38 -24.16
N SER A 319 42.51 58.86 -22.91
CA SER A 319 42.91 58.03 -21.76
C SER A 319 41.90 58.02 -20.61
N ILE A 320 40.80 57.28 -20.76
CA ILE A 320 39.99 56.76 -19.64
C ILE A 320 39.71 55.27 -19.92
N THR A 321 40.58 54.40 -19.41
CA THR A 321 40.37 52.95 -19.34
C THR A 321 39.99 52.56 -17.91
N PHE A 322 38.81 51.96 -17.73
CA PHE A 322 38.36 51.35 -16.48
C PHE A 322 38.96 49.93 -16.34
N PRO A 323 39.44 49.50 -15.15
CA PRO A 323 39.88 48.14 -14.92
C PRO A 323 38.74 47.28 -14.36
N PHE A 324 38.28 46.27 -15.09
CA PHE A 324 37.48 45.20 -14.47
C PHE A 324 38.42 44.26 -13.70
N LYS A 325 38.23 44.15 -12.39
CA LYS A 325 38.79 43.06 -11.59
C LYS A 325 38.11 41.76 -12.00
N THR A 326 38.88 40.76 -12.41
CA THR A 326 38.42 39.38 -12.59
C THR A 326 37.90 38.84 -11.25
N LEU A 327 36.62 38.47 -11.19
CA LEU A 327 36.04 37.73 -10.08
C LEU A 327 36.61 36.30 -10.11
N ASN A 328 37.14 35.82 -8.97
CA ASN A 328 37.56 34.44 -8.79
C ASN A 328 36.33 33.51 -8.74
N THR A 329 35.83 33.11 -9.91
CA THR A 329 34.82 32.04 -10.03
C THR A 329 35.50 30.69 -10.20
N TYR A 330 34.87 29.62 -9.71
CA TYR A 330 35.32 28.24 -9.97
C TYR A 330 35.33 27.97 -11.49
N THR A 331 36.40 27.36 -11.99
CA THR A 331 36.49 26.86 -13.38
C THR A 331 35.60 25.63 -13.58
N SER A 332 35.16 25.36 -14.82
CA SER A 332 34.28 24.22 -15.14
C SER A 332 34.82 22.87 -14.63
N ASP A 333 36.15 22.73 -14.59
CA ASP A 333 36.83 21.55 -14.06
C ASP A 333 36.66 21.36 -12.54
N ASP A 334 36.44 22.44 -11.79
CA ASP A 334 36.25 22.37 -10.34
C ASP A 334 34.78 22.10 -9.98
N ILE A 335 33.84 22.36 -10.89
CA ILE A 335 32.43 21.94 -10.77
C ILE A 335 32.29 20.43 -10.96
N LEU A 336 33.07 19.85 -11.89
CA LEU A 336 33.10 18.40 -12.13
C LEU A 336 33.72 17.59 -10.99
N LYS A 337 34.56 18.22 -10.15
CA LYS A 337 35.12 17.58 -8.94
C LYS A 337 34.13 17.50 -7.78
N ASP A 338 33.02 18.27 -7.82
CA ASP A 338 31.99 18.24 -6.79
C ASP A 338 31.01 17.08 -7.06
N SER A 339 31.25 15.94 -6.42
CA SER A 339 30.43 14.72 -6.57
C SER A 339 28.95 14.96 -6.28
N ARG A 340 28.62 15.96 -5.45
CA ARG A 340 27.23 16.29 -5.12
C ARG A 340 26.51 16.97 -6.28
N VAL A 341 27.18 17.83 -7.03
CA VAL A 341 26.62 18.51 -8.21
C VAL A 341 26.42 17.53 -9.35
N VAL A 342 27.34 16.60 -9.55
CA VAL A 342 27.23 15.54 -10.57
C VAL A 342 26.03 14.62 -10.28
N VAL A 343 25.84 14.22 -9.02
CA VAL A 343 24.70 13.38 -8.63
C VAL A 343 23.38 14.16 -8.74
N GLU A 344 23.36 15.45 -8.38
CA GLU A 344 22.19 16.30 -8.56
C GLU A 344 21.82 16.47 -10.04
N SER A 345 22.80 16.69 -10.93
CA SER A 345 22.54 16.83 -12.36
C SER A 345 21.97 15.55 -12.96
N ILE A 346 22.51 14.38 -12.58
CA ILE A 346 21.99 13.07 -13.02
C ILE A 346 20.53 12.90 -12.57
N PHE A 347 20.21 13.19 -11.30
CA PHE A 347 18.82 13.08 -10.81
C PHE A 347 17.89 14.13 -11.44
N ARG A 348 18.42 15.26 -11.88
CA ARG A 348 17.66 16.29 -12.60
C ARG A 348 17.36 15.86 -14.03
N ASP A 349 18.36 15.29 -14.72
CA ASP A 349 18.23 14.80 -16.09
C ASP A 349 17.28 13.60 -16.17
N GLU A 350 17.29 12.72 -15.16
CA GLU A 350 16.37 11.60 -15.01
C GLU A 350 14.97 12.02 -14.45
N GLY A 351 14.76 13.30 -14.15
CA GLY A 351 13.48 13.82 -13.62
C GLY A 351 13.13 13.37 -12.19
N LEU A 352 14.08 12.80 -11.46
CA LEU A 352 13.91 12.21 -10.12
C LEU A 352 14.17 13.20 -8.97
N ILE A 353 14.57 14.45 -9.27
CA ILE A 353 14.91 15.48 -8.28
C ILE A 353 13.78 15.82 -7.28
N THR A 354 12.53 15.52 -7.66
CA THR A 354 11.33 15.72 -6.82
C THR A 354 11.09 14.58 -5.82
N ASN A 355 11.78 13.43 -5.98
CA ASN A 355 11.65 12.28 -5.10
C ASN A 355 12.39 12.51 -3.77
N ASN A 356 11.75 12.19 -2.65
CA ASN A 356 12.36 12.27 -1.32
C ASN A 356 13.61 11.37 -1.19
N TYR A 357 13.63 10.24 -1.89
CA TYR A 357 14.79 9.34 -1.92
C TYR A 357 16.01 10.00 -2.58
N ALA A 358 15.84 10.67 -3.72
CA ALA A 358 16.92 11.37 -4.41
C ALA A 358 17.49 12.51 -3.56
N ARG A 359 16.63 13.24 -2.83
CA ARG A 359 17.06 14.29 -1.90
C ARG A 359 17.88 13.75 -0.74
N GLN A 360 17.49 12.60 -0.16
CA GLN A 360 18.24 11.96 0.91
C GLN A 360 19.62 11.48 0.43
N GLN A 361 19.70 10.95 -0.79
CA GLN A 361 20.98 10.53 -1.39
C GLN A 361 21.91 11.70 -1.74
N ILE A 362 21.38 12.86 -2.11
CA ILE A 362 22.20 14.07 -2.32
C ILE A 362 22.73 14.62 -0.98
N LEU A 363 21.95 14.49 0.10
CA LEU A 363 22.31 14.98 1.43
C LEU A 363 23.31 14.07 2.16
N SER A 364 23.39 12.80 1.81
CA SER A 364 24.35 11.85 2.38
C SER A 364 25.77 12.05 1.87
N ILE A 365 25.95 12.75 0.74
CA ILE A 365 27.27 13.08 0.18
C ILE A 365 27.86 14.27 0.96
N PRO A 366 29.05 14.13 1.57
CA PRO A 366 29.68 15.20 2.32
C PRO A 366 30.01 16.39 1.39
N PRO A 367 29.80 17.65 1.83
CA PRO A 367 30.15 18.81 1.03
C PRO A 367 31.68 18.91 0.83
N PRO A 368 32.14 19.56 -0.26
CA PRO A 368 33.56 19.72 -0.52
C PRO A 368 34.26 20.47 0.62
N THR A 369 35.52 20.10 0.88
CA THR A 369 36.32 20.52 2.04
C THR A 369 36.63 22.03 2.07
N LYS A 370 36.42 22.75 0.96
CA LYS A 370 36.54 24.21 0.89
C LYS A 370 35.16 24.82 0.62
N PRO A 371 34.64 25.70 1.49
CA PRO A 371 33.39 26.42 1.21
C PRO A 371 33.55 27.30 -0.03
N ARG A 372 32.49 27.42 -0.83
CA ARG A 372 32.52 28.22 -2.07
C ARG A 372 32.85 29.69 -1.73
N PRO A 373 33.88 30.30 -2.35
CA PRO A 373 34.24 31.70 -2.07
C PRO A 373 33.10 32.67 -2.40
N GLU A 374 32.23 32.30 -3.33
CA GLU A 374 31.08 33.10 -3.77
C GLU A 374 29.95 33.16 -2.71
N THR A 375 29.96 32.22 -1.76
CA THR A 375 29.08 32.24 -0.58
C THR A 375 29.70 32.94 0.63
N GLN A 376 30.96 33.38 0.57
CA GLN A 376 31.48 34.32 1.57
C GLN A 376 30.90 35.71 1.29
N SER A 377 30.10 36.22 2.23
CA SER A 377 29.57 37.58 2.16
C SER A 377 30.73 38.58 2.04
N GLN A 378 30.74 39.42 1.00
CA GLN A 378 31.70 40.51 0.85
C GLN A 378 31.43 41.70 1.79
N ILE A 379 30.55 41.54 2.78
CA ILE A 379 30.27 42.57 3.78
C ILE A 379 31.42 42.56 4.79
N LYS A 380 32.44 43.37 4.53
CA LYS A 380 33.34 43.81 5.60
C LYS A 380 32.52 44.67 6.56
N LEU A 381 32.22 44.14 7.74
CA LEU A 381 31.82 44.95 8.89
C LEU A 381 32.99 45.90 9.19
N TYR A 382 32.81 47.19 8.87
CA TYR A 382 33.69 48.23 9.39
C TYR A 382 33.49 48.27 10.90
N THR A 383 34.46 47.77 11.65
CA THR A 383 34.61 48.12 13.06
C THR A 383 34.99 49.60 13.12
N TYR A 384 34.08 50.42 13.66
CA TYR A 384 34.44 51.77 14.09
C TYR A 384 35.51 51.62 15.16
N ARG A 385 36.74 52.08 14.85
CA ARG A 385 37.70 52.46 15.89
C ARG A 385 37.32 53.87 16.31
N GLU A 386 36.93 54.00 17.57
CA GLU A 386 36.91 55.27 18.29
C GLU A 386 38.36 55.77 18.39
N GLU A 387 38.61 56.95 17.82
CA GLU A 387 39.59 57.96 18.28
C GLU A 387 39.08 59.34 17.87
#